data_AF-A0AA44U9N0-F1
#
_entry.id   AF-A0AA44U9N0-F1
#
_cell.length_a   1.000
_cell.length_b   1.000
_cell.length_c   1.000
_cell.angle_alpha   90.00
_cell.angle_beta   90.00
_cell.angle_gamma   90.00
#
_symmetry.space_group_name_H-M   'P 1'
#
loop_
_entity.id
_entity.type
_entity.pdbx_description
1 polymer ?
#
loop_
_entity_poly.entity_id
_entity_poly.type
_entity_poly.pdbx_seq_one_letter_code
_entity_poly.pdbx_strand_id
1 'polypeptide(L)'
;MNIKHLLLTAAATALLGISAPALAHHDGHGDDDHGHAAHQHGKQDKIISRAQAEKAAWARVGGKITDIDLEHDDGRPHYDVEIVKNGQEYKVVVDARTGRVISSRRDD
;
A
#
# COMPACT_ATOMS: atom_id res chain seq x y z
N MET A 1 -1.72 13.14 -28.04
CA MET A 1 -1.78 13.73 -26.69
C MET A 1 -1.34 12.65 -25.72
N ASN A 2 -0.13 12.76 -25.17
CA ASN A 2 0.55 11.65 -24.49
C ASN A 2 0.28 11.70 -22.99
N ILE A 3 -0.45 10.73 -22.46
CA ILE A 3 -0.41 10.41 -21.03
C ILE A 3 0.05 8.98 -20.86
N LYS A 4 1.33 8.88 -20.48
CA LYS A 4 2.02 7.66 -20.04
C LYS A 4 1.64 7.49 -18.58
N HIS A 5 0.66 6.66 -18.25
CA HIS A 5 0.42 6.28 -16.85
C HIS A 5 0.25 4.77 -16.80
N LEU A 6 1.41 4.11 -16.88
CA LEU A 6 1.64 2.74 -16.47
C LEU A 6 2.01 2.78 -14.99
N LEU A 7 1.07 2.55 -14.09
CA LEU A 7 1.35 2.24 -12.70
C LEU A 7 0.50 1.04 -12.30
N LEU A 8 0.95 -0.12 -12.80
CA LEU A 8 0.62 -1.44 -12.30
C LEU A 8 1.50 -1.66 -11.06
N THR A 9 1.05 -1.24 -9.89
CA THR A 9 1.65 -1.64 -8.61
C THR A 9 0.93 -2.87 -8.08
N ALA A 10 0.99 -3.96 -8.84
CA ALA A 10 0.73 -5.30 -8.29
C ALA A 10 1.93 -5.69 -7.44
N ALA A 11 2.00 -5.20 -6.19
CA ALA A 11 3.01 -5.63 -5.23
C ALA A 11 2.63 -6.98 -4.61
N ALA A 12 2.47 -8.01 -5.45
CA ALA A 12 2.49 -9.39 -4.98
C ALA A 12 3.95 -9.86 -4.87
N THR A 13 4.69 -9.35 -3.89
CA THR A 13 6.01 -9.90 -3.54
C THR A 13 5.84 -11.24 -2.83
N ALA A 14 5.72 -12.31 -3.62
CA ALA A 14 5.90 -13.68 -3.16
C ALA A 14 7.40 -13.92 -2.93
N LEU A 15 7.85 -13.97 -1.67
CA LEU A 15 9.22 -14.33 -1.31
C LEU A 15 9.44 -15.84 -1.55
N LEU A 16 10.08 -16.18 -2.67
CA LEU A 16 10.56 -17.52 -2.98
C LEU A 16 12.00 -17.72 -2.50
N GLY A 17 12.19 -18.72 -1.62
CA GLY A 17 13.31 -19.65 -1.67
C GLY A 17 14.67 -19.18 -1.14
N ILE A 18 14.95 -19.44 0.14
CA ILE A 18 16.33 -19.61 0.62
C ILE A 18 16.73 -21.08 0.60
N SER A 19 17.50 -21.48 -0.41
CA SER A 19 18.08 -22.81 -0.55
C SER A 19 19.56 -22.81 -0.13
N ALA A 20 19.81 -23.02 1.16
CA ALA A 20 20.89 -23.81 1.83
C ALA A 20 22.41 -23.60 1.47
N PRO A 21 23.38 -24.30 2.12
CA PRO A 21 24.01 -23.97 3.42
C PRO A 21 25.57 -23.99 3.37
N ALA A 22 26.29 -23.50 4.41
CA ALA A 22 27.57 -24.09 4.91
C ALA A 22 28.24 -23.29 6.07
N LEU A 23 28.22 -23.90 7.27
CA LEU A 23 29.24 -23.94 8.34
C LEU A 23 30.31 -22.83 8.48
N ALA A 24 30.22 -22.08 9.60
CA ALA A 24 31.40 -21.64 10.35
C ALA A 24 31.11 -21.73 11.86
N HIS A 25 31.96 -22.46 12.59
CA HIS A 25 31.94 -22.58 14.05
C HIS A 25 32.30 -21.24 14.71
N HIS A 26 31.52 -20.79 15.68
CA HIS A 26 31.96 -19.81 16.67
C HIS A 26 31.18 -20.00 17.98
N ASP A 27 31.82 -20.63 18.97
CA ASP A 27 31.33 -20.67 20.34
C ASP A 27 31.45 -19.27 20.95
N GLY A 28 30.32 -18.65 21.30
CA GLY A 28 30.30 -17.30 21.82
C GLY A 28 28.97 -16.87 22.42
N HIS A 29 28.81 -17.18 23.71
CA HIS A 29 28.11 -16.45 24.77
C HIS A 29 26.64 -16.00 24.56
N GLY A 30 25.81 -16.36 25.55
CA GLY A 30 24.36 -16.21 25.53
C GLY A 30 23.85 -14.78 25.69
N ASP A 31 22.52 -14.72 25.52
CA ASP A 31 21.60 -13.63 25.88
C ASP A 31 21.84 -12.37 25.01
N ASP A 32 20.89 -11.81 24.25
CA ASP A 32 19.54 -11.45 24.61
C ASP A 32 18.66 -11.35 23.34
N ASP A 33 17.48 -11.94 23.40
CA ASP A 33 16.37 -11.69 22.48
C ASP A 33 15.91 -10.23 22.59
N HIS A 34 16.58 -9.33 21.88
CA HIS A 34 16.06 -8.01 21.57
C HIS A 34 15.45 -8.00 20.17
N GLY A 35 14.40 -8.83 20.02
CA GLY A 35 13.35 -8.62 19.02
C GLY A 35 12.57 -7.34 19.33
N HIS A 36 13.24 -6.18 19.29
CA HIS A 36 12.54 -4.91 19.28
C HIS A 36 11.95 -4.72 17.89
N ALA A 37 10.70 -5.16 17.83
CA ALA A 37 9.67 -4.82 16.86
C ALA A 37 10.01 -3.52 16.12
N ALA A 38 9.93 -3.60 14.80
CA ALA A 38 9.91 -2.45 13.92
C ALA A 38 8.87 -1.43 14.43
N HIS A 39 9.33 -0.49 15.26
CA HIS A 39 8.63 0.72 15.56
C HIS A 39 8.69 1.56 14.29
N GLN A 40 7.83 1.23 13.33
CA GLN A 40 7.42 2.17 12.29
C GLN A 40 6.58 3.26 12.97
N HIS A 41 7.23 4.08 13.78
CA HIS A 41 6.72 5.39 14.16
C HIS A 41 7.11 6.35 13.05
N GLY A 42 6.49 6.15 11.88
CA GLY A 42 6.52 7.15 10.82
C GLY A 42 5.86 8.42 11.33
N LYS A 43 6.56 9.55 11.17
CA LYS A 43 6.04 10.91 11.28
C LYS A 43 4.54 10.95 10.97
N GLN A 44 3.74 11.42 11.92
CA GLN A 44 2.34 11.74 11.68
C GLN A 44 2.26 12.99 10.81
N ASP A 45 2.55 12.86 9.52
CA ASP A 45 2.02 13.76 8.52
C ASP A 45 0.50 13.68 8.65
N LYS A 46 -0.17 14.82 8.83
CA LYS A 46 -1.61 14.91 9.12
C LYS A 46 -2.40 14.48 7.89
N ILE A 47 -2.53 13.18 7.70
CA ILE A 47 -3.28 12.54 6.63
C ILE A 47 -4.57 11.92 7.18
N ILE A 48 -5.59 11.83 6.33
CA ILE A 48 -6.84 11.14 6.63
C ILE A 48 -6.56 9.67 6.88
N SER A 49 -7.37 9.01 7.70
CA SER A 49 -7.20 7.58 7.97
C SER A 49 -7.57 6.73 6.75
N ARG A 50 -6.99 5.54 6.65
CA ARG A 50 -7.36 4.50 5.66
C ARG A 50 -8.89 4.34 5.53
N ALA A 51 -9.59 4.20 6.66
CA ALA A 51 -11.06 4.09 6.69
C ALA A 51 -11.80 5.29 6.06
N GLN A 52 -11.25 6.51 6.19
CA GLN A 52 -11.81 7.70 5.56
C GLN A 52 -11.61 7.67 4.04
N ALA A 53 -10.44 7.21 3.58
CA ALA A 53 -10.13 7.06 2.16
C ALA A 53 -10.99 5.95 1.52
N GLU A 54 -11.12 4.80 2.19
CA GLU A 54 -12.00 3.69 1.79
C GLU A 54 -13.45 4.19 1.64
N LYS A 55 -13.96 4.94 2.61
CA LYS A 55 -15.30 5.52 2.54
C LYS A 55 -15.46 6.51 1.39
N ALA A 56 -14.48 7.38 1.16
CA ALA A 56 -14.50 8.36 0.08
C ALA A 56 -14.49 7.68 -1.30
N ALA A 57 -13.64 6.67 -1.47
CA ALA A 57 -13.54 5.90 -2.69
C ALA A 57 -14.80 5.05 -2.95
N TRP A 58 -15.30 4.38 -1.91
CA TRP A 58 -16.54 3.63 -1.97
C TRP A 58 -17.73 4.53 -2.32
N ALA A 59 -17.82 5.74 -1.76
CA ALA A 59 -18.89 6.68 -2.11
C ALA A 59 -18.84 7.11 -3.58
N ARG A 60 -17.67 7.03 -4.24
CA ARG A 60 -17.49 7.46 -5.63
C ARG A 60 -17.89 6.41 -6.66
N VAL A 61 -17.53 5.16 -6.43
CA VAL A 61 -17.74 4.03 -7.37
C VAL A 61 -18.76 3.04 -6.82
N GLY A 62 -18.67 2.74 -5.52
CA GLY A 62 -19.38 1.66 -4.85
C GLY A 62 -18.85 0.28 -5.25
N GLY A 63 -19.27 -0.76 -4.55
CA GLY A 63 -18.80 -2.13 -4.77
C GLY A 63 -17.98 -2.64 -3.60
N LYS A 64 -17.10 -3.60 -3.87
CA LYS A 64 -16.25 -4.24 -2.88
C LYS A 64 -14.83 -3.67 -2.99
N ILE A 65 -14.34 -3.04 -1.93
CA ILE A 65 -12.93 -2.67 -1.82
C ILE A 65 -12.12 -3.96 -1.70
N THR A 66 -11.15 -4.16 -2.59
CA THR A 66 -10.25 -5.31 -2.58
C THR A 66 -8.91 -4.95 -1.98
N ASP A 67 -8.44 -3.73 -2.23
CA ASP A 67 -7.16 -3.24 -1.73
C ASP A 67 -7.18 -1.73 -1.46
N ILE A 68 -6.27 -1.30 -0.59
CA ILE A 68 -5.97 0.11 -0.39
C ILE A 68 -4.53 0.27 0.07
N ASP A 69 -3.79 1.10 -0.67
CA ASP A 69 -2.40 1.44 -0.39
C ASP A 69 -2.23 2.95 -0.18
N LEU A 70 -1.18 3.33 0.55
CA LEU A 70 -0.84 4.73 0.84
C LEU A 70 0.52 5.04 0.20
N GLU A 71 0.48 5.68 -0.95
CA GLU A 71 1.67 6.12 -1.67
C GLU A 71 2.05 7.55 -1.28
N HIS A 72 3.37 7.81 -1.28
CA HIS A 72 3.95 9.13 -1.01
C HIS A 72 4.83 9.54 -2.18
N ASP A 73 4.22 10.15 -3.20
CA ASP A 73 4.93 10.67 -4.37
C ASP A 73 5.29 12.15 -4.16
N ASP A 74 6.57 12.51 -4.21
CA ASP A 74 7.06 13.90 -4.12
C ASP A 74 6.44 14.77 -3.00
N GLY A 75 6.19 14.18 -1.82
CA GLY A 75 5.57 14.87 -0.69
C GLY A 75 4.05 15.08 -0.79
N ARG A 76 3.39 14.40 -1.74
CA ARG A 76 1.94 14.35 -1.92
C ARG A 76 1.42 12.95 -1.60
N PRO A 77 1.07 12.70 -0.33
CA PRO A 77 0.51 11.41 0.05
C PRO A 77 -0.87 11.24 -0.58
N HIS A 78 -1.12 10.06 -1.15
CA HIS A 78 -2.40 9.69 -1.73
C HIS A 78 -2.70 8.22 -1.45
N TYR A 79 -3.99 7.91 -1.33
CA TYR A 79 -4.49 6.56 -1.19
C TYR A 79 -4.95 6.04 -2.54
N ASP A 80 -4.45 4.87 -2.92
CA ASP A 80 -4.92 4.11 -4.07
C ASP A 80 -5.87 3.04 -3.59
N VAL A 81 -7.15 3.13 -3.97
CA VAL A 81 -8.19 2.21 -3.56
C VAL A 81 -8.67 1.41 -4.75
N GLU A 82 -8.55 0.08 -4.66
CA GLU A 82 -9.04 -0.85 -5.66
C GLU A 82 -10.45 -1.34 -5.30
N ILE A 83 -11.39 -1.20 -6.24
CA ILE A 83 -12.80 -1.52 -6.04
C ILE A 83 -13.30 -2.40 -7.16
N VAL A 84 -13.81 -3.58 -6.81
CA VAL A 84 -14.49 -4.48 -7.74
C VAL A 84 -15.99 -4.21 -7.72
N LYS A 85 -16.55 -3.88 -8.88
CA LYS A 85 -17.99 -3.66 -9.06
C LYS A 85 -18.47 -4.33 -10.35
N ASN A 86 -19.45 -5.22 -10.24
CA ASN A 86 -20.00 -5.98 -11.37
C ASN A 86 -18.94 -6.77 -12.17
N GLY A 87 -17.93 -7.32 -11.48
CA GLY A 87 -16.83 -8.05 -12.13
C GLY A 87 -15.83 -7.16 -12.88
N GLN A 88 -15.88 -5.84 -12.68
CA GLN A 88 -14.92 -4.89 -13.24
C GLN A 88 -14.13 -4.23 -12.11
N GLU A 89 -12.85 -4.00 -12.34
CA GLU A 89 -11.93 -3.35 -11.42
C GLU A 89 -11.92 -1.84 -11.64
N TYR A 90 -11.90 -1.10 -10.54
CA TYR A 90 -11.87 0.36 -10.54
C TYR A 90 -10.78 0.82 -9.59
N LYS A 91 -9.86 1.64 -10.10
CA LYS A 91 -8.85 2.32 -9.31
C LYS A 91 -9.34 3.72 -8.96
N VAL A 92 -9.39 4.02 -7.66
CA VAL A 92 -9.79 5.32 -7.13
C VAL A 92 -8.66 5.91 -6.31
N VAL A 93 -8.15 7.05 -6.75
CA VAL A 93 -7.07 7.77 -6.08
C VAL A 93 -7.68 8.87 -5.20
N VAL A 94 -7.33 8.88 -3.92
CA VAL A 94 -7.82 9.82 -2.91
C VAL A 94 -6.64 10.59 -2.32
N ASP A 95 -6.68 11.92 -2.36
CA ASP A 95 -5.65 12.75 -1.73
C ASP A 95 -5.65 12.52 -0.22
N ALA A 96 -4.52 12.06 0.33
CA ALA A 96 -4.45 11.65 1.73
C ALA A 96 -4.47 12.84 2.69
N ARG A 97 -4.25 14.08 2.24
CA ARG A 97 -4.27 15.27 3.11
C ARG A 97 -5.68 15.82 3.27
N THR A 98 -6.48 15.76 2.21
CA THR A 98 -7.81 16.39 2.12
C THR A 98 -8.96 15.38 2.10
N GLY A 99 -8.69 14.11 1.79
CA GLY A 99 -9.70 13.07 1.59
C GLY A 99 -10.53 13.24 0.33
N ARG A 100 -10.07 14.05 -0.63
CA ARG A 100 -10.77 14.28 -1.89
C ARG A 100 -10.36 13.24 -2.91
N VAL A 101 -11.33 12.68 -3.62
CA VAL A 101 -11.06 11.81 -4.78
C VAL A 101 -10.46 12.67 -5.89
N ILE A 102 -9.22 12.37 -6.28
CA ILE A 102 -8.49 13.07 -7.33
C ILE A 102 -8.56 12.33 -8.67
N SER A 103 -8.74 11.02 -8.65
CA SER A 103 -8.95 10.22 -9.86
C SER A 103 -9.85 9.03 -9.59
N SER A 104 -10.64 8.63 -10.58
CA SER A 104 -11.40 7.40 -10.55
C SER A 104 -11.48 6.85 -11.97
N ARG A 105 -10.89 5.69 -12.22
CA ARG A 105 -10.90 5.05 -13.53
C ARG A 105 -11.26 3.57 -13.39
N ARG A 106 -11.94 3.04 -14.41
CA ARG A 106 -12.02 1.60 -14.60
C ARG A 106 -10.67 1.10 -15.11
N ASP A 107 -10.17 0.05 -14.51
CA ASP A 107 -9.07 -0.76 -15.05
C ASP A 107 -9.72 -1.75 -16.03
N ASP A 108 -9.40 -1.61 -17.32
CA ASP A 108 -9.94 -2.40 -18.44
C ASP A 108 -8.80 -3.12 -19.16
#